data_AF-A0A5S9QM15-F1
#
_entry.id   AF-A0A5S9QM15-F1
#
_cell.length_a   1.000
_cell.length_b   1.000
_cell.length_c   1.000
_cell.angle_alpha   90.00
_cell.angle_beta   90.00
_cell.angle_gamma   90.00
#
_symmetry.space_group_name_H-M   'P 1'
#
loop_
_entity.id
_entity.type
_entity.pdbx_description
1 polymer ?
#
loop_
_entity_poly.entity_id
_entity_poly.type
_entity_poly.pdbx_seq_one_letter_code
_entity_poly.pdbx_strand_id
1 'polypeptide(L)' 'MLLRFGLAHFDPVADFDAATRIYRRCRQVGVAPRGMVDCMIAAWADRRGLALLAGDADISRVARVIGIELDEGSLSV' A
#
# COMPACT_ATOMS: atom_id res chain seq x y z
N MET A 1 -3.05 -13.93 -17.03
CA MET A 1 -4.09 -13.12 -17.71
C MET A 1 -4.25 -11.79 -16.96
N LEU A 2 -3.40 -10.80 -17.25
CA LEU A 2 -3.33 -9.52 -16.51
C LEU A 2 -4.28 -8.43 -17.05
N LEU A 3 -4.75 -8.56 -18.30
CA LEU A 3 -5.57 -7.54 -18.97
C LEU A 3 -7.08 -7.64 -18.66
N ARG A 4 -7.49 -8.46 -17.69
CA ARG A 4 -8.89 -8.50 -17.22
C ARG A 4 -9.26 -7.31 -16.34
N PHE A 5 -8.25 -6.64 -15.77
CA PHE A 5 -8.43 -5.53 -14.85
C PHE A 5 -7.90 -4.24 -15.46
N GLY A 6 -8.53 -3.12 -15.12
CA GLY A 6 -8.02 -1.80 -15.48
C GLY A 6 -6.70 -1.53 -14.76
N LEU A 7 -5.72 -0.99 -15.49
CA LEU A 7 -4.49 -0.52 -14.86
C LEU A 7 -4.75 0.84 -14.21
N ALA A 8 -4.47 0.90 -12.92
CA ALA A 8 -4.53 2.13 -12.15
C ALA A 8 -3.52 3.17 -12.68
N HIS A 9 -3.97 4.40 -12.91
CA HIS A 9 -3.05 5.50 -13.22
C HIS A 9 -2.30 5.94 -11.95
N PHE A 10 -0.98 5.82 -11.98
CA PHE A 10 -0.06 6.27 -10.94
C PHE A 10 0.46 7.65 -11.31
N ASP A 11 0.29 8.62 -10.41
CA ASP A 11 0.87 9.95 -10.53
C ASP A 11 2.27 9.92 -9.90
N PRO A 12 3.35 10.00 -10.70
CA PRO A 12 4.70 9.82 -10.18
C PRO A 12 5.13 10.86 -9.15
N VAL A 13 4.56 12.07 -9.19
CA VAL A 13 4.94 13.12 -8.23
C VAL A 13 4.14 12.96 -6.95
N ALA A 14 2.82 12.87 -7.06
CA ALA A 14 1.95 12.82 -5.88
C ALA A 14 2.05 11.49 -5.13
N ASP A 15 2.00 10.37 -5.85
CA ASP A 15 1.95 9.04 -5.22
C ASP A 15 3.33 8.63 -4.69
N PHE A 16 4.43 9.05 -5.33
CA PHE A 16 5.77 8.78 -4.82
C PHE A 16 6.09 9.62 -3.58
N ASP A 17 5.76 10.91 -3.55
CA ASP A 17 5.94 11.75 -2.35
C ASP A 17 5.16 11.14 -1.17
N ALA A 18 3.89 10.78 -1.38
CA ALA A 18 3.08 10.10 -0.38
C ALA A 18 3.69 8.76 0.07
N ALA A 19 4.20 7.95 -0.86
CA ALA A 19 4.87 6.68 -0.54
C ALA A 19 6.11 6.88 0.34
N THR A 20 6.92 7.92 0.10
CA THR A 20 8.07 8.21 0.97
C THR A 20 7.66 8.58 2.40
N ARG A 21 6.54 9.30 2.55
CA ARG A 21 5.98 9.63 3.87
C ARG A 21 5.50 8.37 4.59
N ILE A 22 4.80 7.49 3.89
CA ILE A 22 4.38 6.18 4.41
C ILE A 22 5.59 5.36 4.84
N TYR A 23 6.61 5.24 3.98
CA TYR A 23 7.83 4.49 4.30
C TYR A 23 8.50 5.01 5.58
N ARG A 24 8.65 6.33 5.70
CA ARG A 24 9.21 6.97 6.90
C ARG A 24 8.35 6.70 8.13
N ARG A 25 7.02 6.79 8.00
CA ARG A 25 6.08 6.54 9.09
C ARG A 25 6.14 5.10 9.58
N CYS A 26 6.18 4.12 8.67
CA CYS A 26 6.39 2.72 9.00
C CYS A 26 7.68 2.53 9.80
N ARG A 27 8.80 3.10 9.32
CA ARG A 27 10.09 2.93 10.02
C ARG A 27 10.11 3.58 11.40
N GLN A 28 9.41 4.70 11.59
CA GLN A 28 9.28 5.34 12.91
C GLN A 28 8.59 4.45 13.94
N VAL A 29 7.73 3.52 13.51
CA VAL A 29 7.00 2.59 14.39
C VAL A 29 7.54 1.16 14.34
N GLY A 30 8.76 0.98 13.82
CA GLY A 30 9.43 -0.33 13.78
C GLY A 30 8.94 -1.28 12.68
N VAL A 31 8.11 -0.80 11.74
CA VAL A 31 7.71 -1.54 10.55
C VAL A 31 8.66 -1.18 9.40
N ALA A 32 9.36 -2.15 8.83
CA ALA A 32 10.26 -1.92 7.69
C ALA A 32 9.64 -2.55 6.42
N PRO A 33 9.02 -1.75 5.53
CA PRO A 33 8.54 -2.25 4.25
C PRO A 33 9.70 -2.84 3.46
N ARG A 34 9.47 -3.96 2.76
CA ARG A 34 10.52 -4.64 1.98
C ARG A 34 10.98 -3.81 0.79
N GLY A 35 10.10 -2.97 0.26
CA GLY A 35 10.43 -2.05 -0.82
C GLY A 35 9.52 -0.84 -0.88
N MET A 36 9.86 0.08 -1.79
CA MET A 36 9.06 1.28 -2.03
C MET A 36 7.73 0.97 -2.74
N VAL A 37 7.66 -0.15 -3.47
CA VAL A 37 6.45 -0.55 -4.21
C VAL A 37 5.26 -0.73 -3.28
N ASP A 38 5.44 -1.36 -2.11
CA ASP A 38 4.36 -1.53 -1.14
C ASP A 38 3.83 -0.19 -0.64
N CYS A 39 4.73 0.77 -0.42
CA CYS A 39 4.36 2.13 0.00
C CYS A 39 3.68 2.91 -1.14
N MET A 40 4.05 2.67 -2.40
CA MET A 40 3.41 3.27 -3.57
C MET A 40 1.99 2.72 -3.79
N ILE A 41 1.80 1.42 -3.61
CA ILE A 41 0.49 0.78 -3.66
C ILE A 41 -0.40 1.33 -2.53
N ALA A 42 0.14 1.39 -1.30
CA ALA A 42 -0.57 1.96 -0.15
C ALA A 42 -0.93 3.44 -0.34
N ALA A 43 0.00 4.26 -0.83
CA ALA A 43 -0.24 5.68 -1.11
C ALA A 43 -1.35 5.89 -2.14
N TRP A 44 -1.34 5.09 -3.21
CA TRP A 44 -2.33 5.18 -4.27
C TRP A 44 -3.74 4.80 -3.76
N ALA A 45 -3.82 3.76 -2.93
CA ALA A 45 -5.06 3.27 -2.32
C ALA A 45 -5.62 4.26 -1.29
N ASP A 46 -4.77 4.75 -0.38
CA ASP A 46 -5.10 5.75 0.64
C ASP A 46 -5.69 7.02 0.01
N ARG A 47 -5.02 7.56 -1.02
CA ARG A 47 -5.48 8.74 -1.76
C ARG A 47 -6.89 8.57 -2.36
N ARG A 48 -7.30 7.34 -2.66
CA ARG A 48 -8.59 7.02 -3.29
C ARG A 48 -9.60 6.41 -2.32
N GLY A 49 -9.24 6.22 -1.05
CA GLY A 49 -10.10 5.56 -0.07
C GLY A 49 -10.45 4.12 -0.47
N LEU A 50 -9.51 3.38 -1.06
CA LEU A 50 -9.72 2.00 -1.49
C LEU A 50 -9.06 1.01 -0.52
N ALA A 51 -9.71 -0.13 -0.32
CA ALA A 51 -9.13 -1.24 0.42
C ALA A 51 -8.00 -1.94 -0.36
N LEU A 52 -7.09 -2.58 0.35
CA LEU A 52 -6.00 -3.38 -0.22
C LEU A 52 -6.32 -4.87 -0.13
N LEU A 53 -6.23 -5.57 -1.26
CA LEU A 53 -6.22 -7.03 -1.30
C LEU A 53 -4.77 -7.53 -1.19
N ALA A 54 -4.44 -8.18 -0.08
CA ALA A 54 -3.06 -8.57 0.23
C ALA A 54 -2.93 -10.09 0.46
N GLY A 55 -1.95 -10.69 -0.21
CA GLY A 55 -1.40 -12.01 0.14
C GLY A 55 -0.02 -11.93 0.80
N ASP A 56 0.40 -10.71 1.17
CA ASP A 56 1.74 -10.37 1.65
C ASP A 56 1.63 -9.69 3.01
N ALA A 57 2.28 -10.28 4.03
CA ALA A 57 2.27 -9.79 5.40
C ALA A 57 2.79 -8.36 5.54
N ASP A 58 3.72 -7.95 4.67
CA ASP A 58 4.29 -6.60 4.74
C ASP A 58 3.30 -5.54 4.26
N ILE A 59 2.49 -5.84 3.24
CA ILE A 59 1.39 -4.97 2.83
C ILE A 59 0.38 -4.83 3.97
N SER A 60 0.02 -5.93 4.64
CA SER A 60 -0.89 -5.89 5.80
C SER A 60 -0.35 -5.05 6.95
N ARG A 61 0.97 -5.09 7.20
CA ARG A 61 1.62 -4.24 8.20
C ARG A 61 1.62 -2.77 7.81
N VAL A 62 1.93 -2.45 6.55
CA VAL A 62 1.88 -1.07 6.03
C VAL A 62 0.46 -0.52 6.12
N ALA A 63 -0.54 -1.27 5.67
CA ALA A 63 -1.95 -0.91 5.73
C ALA A 63 -2.37 -0.54 7.16
N ARG A 64 -1.97 -1.35 8.16
CA ARG A 64 -2.25 -1.07 9.57
C ARG A 64 -1.60 0.21 10.10
N VAL A 65 -0.39 0.55 9.65
CA VAL A 65 0.30 1.78 10.07
C VAL A 65 -0.41 3.02 9.53
N ILE A 66 -0.96 2.94 8.33
CA ILE A 66 -1.61 4.06 7.63
C ILE A 66 -3.12 4.12 7.93
N GLY A 67 -3.73 3.01 8.33
CA GLY A 67 -5.17 2.89 8.55
C GLY A 67 -5.95 2.55 7.29
N ILE A 68 -5.31 1.91 6.31
CA ILE A 68 -5.97 1.43 5.09
C ILE A 68 -6.70 0.12 5.40
N GLU A 69 -7.94 0.02 4.95
CA GLU A 69 -8.75 -1.20 5.06
C GLU A 69 -8.13 -2.34 4.25
N LEU A 70 -8.14 -3.56 4.80
CA LEU A 70 -7.80 -4.76 4.04
C LEU A 70 -9.10 -5.39 3.54
N ASP A 71 -9.12 -5.75 2.26
CA ASP A 71 -10.24 -6.48 1.66
C ASP A 71 -10.40 -7.85 2.34
N GLU A 72 -11.65 -8.32 2.47
CA GLU A 72 -11.98 -9.61 3.11
C GLU A 72 -11.27 -10.81 2.45
N GLY A 73 -10.94 -10.70 1.16
CA GLY A 73 -10.19 -11.73 0.42
C GLY A 73 -8.70 -11.76 0.74
N SER A 74 -8.20 -10.87 1.59
CA SER A 74 -6.80 -10.84 1.99
C SER A 74 -6.44 -12.08 2.80
N LEU A 75 -5.25 -12.63 2.55
CA LEU A 75 -4.76 -13.77 3.31
C LEU A 75 -4.26 -13.28 4.66
N SER A 76 -4.86 -13.80 5.73
CA SER A 76 -4.39 -13.61 7.10
C SER A 76 -3.02 -14.25 7.27
N VAL A 77 -2.00 -13.44 7.54
CA VAL A 77 -0.64 -13.85 7.91
C VAL A 77 -0.26 -13.26 9.25
#